data_AF-A0A2D6EZY8-F1
#
_entry.id   AF-A0A2D6EZY8-F1
#
_cell.length_a   1.000
_cell.length_b   1.000
_cell.length_c   1.000
_cell.angle_alpha   90.00
_cell.angle_beta   90.00
_cell.angle_gamma   90.00
#
_symmetry.space_group_name_H-M   'P 1'
#
loop_
_entity.id
_entity.type
_entity.pdbx_description
1 polymer ?
#
loop_
_entity_poly.entity_id
_entity_poly.type
_entity_poly.pdbx_seq_one_letter_code
_entity_poly.pdbx_strand_id
1 'polypeptide(L)'
;MKLYHKKRIAAKLLKVGHNKVQLDPTKAEEIGNALTRRDVQGLINQKMIKVKPHSKHSRAKIKLTIKKKRKGRTQGTGSRKGSKNARQPTKTVWMKKIRRQREYLTILKKHKELNVTDYRTLRTKCKGGFFRSLRHLKLFIEEHGMKQKNGN
;
A
#
# COMPACT_ATOMS: atom_id res chain seq x y z
N MET A 1 46.29 14.25 -10.43
CA MET A 1 45.91 12.87 -10.86
C MET A 1 44.39 12.76 -11.04
N LYS A 2 43.87 12.16 -12.14
CA LYS A 2 42.42 12.07 -12.42
C LYS A 2 41.78 10.79 -11.84
N LEU A 3 41.09 10.89 -10.70
CA LEU A 3 40.45 9.76 -9.99
C LEU A 3 39.03 9.41 -10.48
N TYR A 4 38.48 10.19 -11.42
CA TYR A 4 37.10 10.05 -11.92
C TYR A 4 36.81 8.67 -12.53
N HIS A 5 37.73 8.14 -13.33
CA HIS A 5 37.56 6.85 -14.01
C HIS A 5 37.49 5.69 -13.00
N LYS A 6 38.30 5.72 -11.95
CA LYS A 6 38.34 4.72 -10.89
C LYS A 6 37.05 4.73 -10.08
N LYS A 7 36.56 5.93 -9.78
CA LYS A 7 35.25 6.14 -9.16
C LYS A 7 34.11 5.55 -9.99
N ARG A 8 34.19 5.66 -11.33
CA ARG A 8 33.23 5.06 -12.27
C ARG A 8 33.29 3.53 -12.31
N ILE A 9 34.49 2.94 -12.33
CA ILE A 9 34.67 1.48 -12.27
C ILE A 9 34.16 0.94 -10.94
N ALA A 10 34.55 1.56 -9.82
CA ALA A 10 34.08 1.18 -8.50
C ALA A 10 32.56 1.27 -8.37
N ALA A 11 31.94 2.32 -8.94
CA ALA A 11 30.49 2.48 -8.97
C ALA A 11 29.79 1.33 -9.72
N LYS A 12 30.33 0.91 -10.88
CA LYS A 12 29.83 -0.25 -11.63
C LYS A 12 30.00 -1.57 -10.86
N LEU A 13 31.13 -1.76 -10.18
CA LEU A 13 31.39 -2.95 -9.36
C LEU A 13 30.46 -3.04 -8.15
N LEU A 14 30.26 -1.91 -7.45
CA LEU A 14 29.43 -1.79 -6.24
C LEU A 14 27.94 -1.60 -6.55
N LYS A 15 27.56 -1.51 -7.82
CA LYS A 15 26.17 -1.24 -8.29
C LYS A 15 25.54 0.01 -7.63
N VAL A 16 26.33 1.06 -7.46
CA VAL A 16 25.89 2.36 -6.92
C VAL A 16 26.18 3.50 -7.89
N GLY A 17 25.58 4.67 -7.68
CA GLY A 17 25.92 5.85 -8.46
C GLY A 17 27.33 6.39 -8.14
N HIS A 18 27.97 7.04 -9.12
CA HIS A 18 29.33 7.57 -8.96
C HIS A 18 29.49 8.51 -7.75
N ASN A 19 28.45 9.28 -7.42
CA ASN A 19 28.44 10.18 -6.25
C ASN A 19 28.42 9.47 -4.89
N LYS A 20 28.01 8.20 -4.87
CA LYS A 20 27.99 7.37 -3.65
C LYS A 20 29.33 6.70 -3.37
N VAL A 21 30.25 6.66 -4.32
CA VAL A 21 31.59 6.13 -4.07
C VAL A 21 32.42 7.19 -3.33
N GLN A 22 33.00 6.80 -2.21
CA GLN A 22 33.95 7.58 -1.42
C GLN A 22 35.33 6.93 -1.54
N LEU A 23 36.31 7.75 -1.85
CA LEU A 23 37.72 7.37 -1.89
C LEU A 23 38.36 7.89 -0.60
N ASP A 24 39.22 7.11 0.02
CA ASP A 24 39.99 7.56 1.17
C ASP A 24 41.04 8.61 0.74
N PRO A 25 41.02 9.84 1.28
CA PRO A 25 41.99 10.87 0.89
C PRO A 25 43.42 10.53 1.32
N THR A 26 43.60 9.74 2.38
CA THR A 26 44.94 9.38 2.90
C THR A 26 45.66 8.38 1.99
N LYS A 27 44.92 7.58 1.23
CA LYS A 27 45.43 6.54 0.32
C LYS A 27 45.24 6.90 -1.15
N ALA A 28 45.21 8.20 -1.45
CA ALA A 28 44.94 8.70 -2.79
C ALA A 28 46.00 8.24 -3.83
N GLU A 29 47.25 8.09 -3.41
CA GLU A 29 48.35 7.60 -4.25
C GLU A 29 48.20 6.11 -4.59
N GLU A 30 47.90 5.27 -3.59
CA GLU A 30 47.67 3.83 -3.79
C GLU A 30 46.45 3.56 -4.68
N ILE A 31 45.36 4.31 -4.43
CA ILE A 31 44.19 4.32 -5.32
C ILE A 31 44.58 4.82 -6.71
N GLY A 32 45.56 5.72 -6.81
CA GLY A 32 46.19 6.27 -8.02
C GLY A 32 46.97 5.29 -8.87
N ASN A 33 47.50 4.23 -8.27
CA ASN A 33 48.29 3.22 -8.95
C ASN A 33 47.43 2.07 -9.52
N ALA A 34 46.21 1.88 -9.02
CA ALA A 34 45.30 0.85 -9.54
C ALA A 34 44.88 1.10 -11.00
N LEU A 35 45.15 0.14 -11.89
CA LEU A 35 44.90 0.28 -13.33
C LEU A 35 43.77 -0.64 -13.80
N THR A 36 43.70 -1.86 -13.28
CA THR A 36 42.73 -2.86 -13.70
C THR A 36 41.46 -2.86 -12.85
N ARG A 37 40.41 -3.49 -13.37
CA ARG A 37 39.16 -3.71 -12.62
C ARG A 37 39.37 -4.60 -11.39
N ARG A 38 40.31 -5.55 -11.45
CA ARG A 38 40.66 -6.43 -10.32
C ARG A 38 41.34 -5.66 -9.20
N ASP A 39 42.21 -4.70 -9.53
CA ASP A 39 42.87 -3.85 -8.53
C ASP A 39 41.84 -3.00 -7.78
N VAL A 40 40.89 -2.39 -8.51
CA VAL A 40 39.78 -1.64 -7.90
C VAL A 40 38.92 -2.54 -6.99
N GLN A 41 38.73 -3.82 -7.37
CA GLN A 41 38.05 -4.80 -6.51
C GLN A 41 38.85 -5.08 -5.23
N GLY A 42 40.18 -5.21 -5.32
CA GLY A 42 41.07 -5.35 -4.17
C GLY A 42 40.99 -4.15 -3.21
N LEU A 43 41.02 -2.93 -3.74
CA LEU A 43 40.89 -1.69 -2.96
C LEU A 43 39.52 -1.56 -2.26
N ILE A 44 38.45 -2.08 -2.88
CA ILE A 44 37.12 -2.16 -2.25
C ILE A 44 37.15 -3.14 -1.07
N ASN A 45 37.77 -4.31 -1.24
CA ASN A 45 37.88 -5.33 -0.19
C ASN A 45 38.71 -4.83 1.01
N GLN A 46 39.78 -4.09 0.73
CA GLN A 46 40.63 -3.41 1.73
C GLN A 46 39.96 -2.15 2.34
N LYS A 47 38.72 -1.83 1.93
CA LYS A 47 37.92 -0.69 2.40
C LYS A 47 38.54 0.68 2.10
N MET A 48 39.45 0.80 1.13
CA MET A 48 39.97 2.11 0.68
C MET A 48 38.96 2.85 -0.20
N ILE A 49 38.10 2.09 -0.88
CA ILE A 49 36.95 2.59 -1.63
C ILE A 49 35.69 2.13 -0.93
N LYS A 50 34.89 3.09 -0.41
CA LYS A 50 33.69 2.83 0.37
C LYS A 50 32.44 3.37 -0.32
N VAL A 51 31.29 2.81 0.03
CA VAL A 51 29.98 3.36 -0.37
C VAL A 51 29.47 4.28 0.73
N LYS A 52 29.17 5.53 0.38
CA LYS A 52 28.45 6.46 1.27
C LYS A 52 27.06 5.89 1.56
N PRO A 53 26.61 5.88 2.82
CA PRO A 53 25.26 5.43 3.14
C PRO A 53 24.20 6.25 2.39
N HIS A 54 23.04 5.65 2.16
CA HIS A 54 21.92 6.36 1.55
C HIS A 54 21.37 7.41 2.53
N SER A 55 20.91 8.55 2.02
CA SER A 55 20.26 9.56 2.86
C SER A 55 18.88 9.04 3.26
N LYS A 56 18.62 8.88 4.55
CA LYS A 56 17.34 8.36 5.03
C LYS A 56 16.39 9.52 5.29
N HIS A 57 15.33 9.64 4.48
CA HIS A 57 14.27 10.61 4.75
C HIS A 57 13.30 10.07 5.81
N SER A 58 13.14 10.80 6.91
CA SER A 58 12.22 10.43 7.98
C SER A 58 10.77 10.48 7.54
N ARG A 59 9.99 9.45 7.92
CA ARG A 59 8.53 9.39 7.73
C ARG A 59 7.75 9.71 9.01
N ALA A 60 8.40 10.18 10.07
CA ALA A 60 7.79 10.40 11.39
C ALA A 60 6.60 11.37 11.32
N LYS A 61 6.78 12.53 10.68
CA LYS A 61 5.71 13.54 10.50
C LYS A 61 4.52 12.99 9.70
N ILE A 62 4.78 12.23 8.63
CA ILE A 62 3.73 11.59 7.83
C ILE A 62 2.93 10.60 8.67
N LYS A 63 3.61 9.74 9.44
CA LYS A 63 2.96 8.76 10.35
C LYS A 63 2.08 9.45 11.39
N LEU A 64 2.56 10.55 11.98
CA LEU A 64 1.80 11.35 12.93
C LEU A 64 0.51 11.92 12.29
N THR A 65 0.62 12.49 11.09
CA THR A 65 -0.53 13.02 10.35
C THR A 65 -1.53 11.92 9.99
N ILE A 66 -1.07 10.73 9.56
CA ILE A 66 -1.94 9.58 9.29
C ILE A 66 -2.67 9.15 10.57
N LYS A 67 -1.99 9.10 11.72
CA LYS A 67 -2.60 8.78 13.01
C LYS A 67 -3.69 9.79 13.39
N LYS A 68 -3.46 11.09 13.17
CA LYS A 68 -4.48 12.14 13.37
C LYS A 68 -5.67 11.98 12.43
N LYS A 69 -5.43 11.73 11.13
CA LYS A 69 -6.47 11.50 10.11
C LYS A 69 -7.33 10.26 10.39
N ARG A 70 -6.73 9.17 10.88
CA ARG A 70 -7.46 7.95 11.28
C ARG A 70 -8.43 8.18 12.43
N LYS A 71 -8.11 9.13 13.33
CA LYS A 71 -9.01 9.59 14.41
C LYS A 71 -10.07 10.60 13.96
N GLY A 72 -10.17 10.90 12.66
CA GLY A 72 -11.10 11.90 12.11
C GLY A 72 -10.63 13.36 12.24
N ARG A 73 -9.45 13.63 12.80
CA ARG A 73 -8.90 15.00 12.88
C ARG A 73 -8.33 15.44 11.53
N THR A 74 -8.20 16.74 11.30
CA THR A 74 -7.61 17.33 10.06
C THR A 74 -8.36 16.95 8.77
N GLN A 75 -9.69 16.74 8.86
CA GLN A 75 -10.56 16.39 7.75
C GLN A 75 -11.79 17.33 7.61
N GLY A 76 -11.72 18.53 8.20
CA GLY A 76 -12.77 19.57 8.12
C GLY A 76 -12.89 20.20 6.73
N THR A 77 -13.92 21.01 6.50
CA THR A 77 -14.25 21.63 5.20
C THR A 77 -13.09 22.39 4.57
N GLY A 78 -12.39 23.24 5.34
CA GLY A 78 -11.23 23.99 4.83
C GLY A 78 -10.02 23.15 4.41
N SER A 79 -9.87 21.92 4.92
CA SER A 79 -8.79 21.02 4.51
C SER A 79 -9.15 20.18 3.27
N ARG A 80 -10.40 20.21 2.84
CA ARG A 80 -10.91 19.39 1.74
C ARG A 80 -10.67 20.10 0.42
N LYS A 81 -9.93 19.45 -0.47
CA LYS A 81 -9.72 19.91 -1.85
C LYS A 81 -10.42 18.97 -2.82
N GLY A 82 -11.05 19.51 -3.86
CA GLY A 82 -11.78 18.76 -4.87
C GLY A 82 -13.23 18.41 -4.49
N SER A 83 -14.03 18.08 -5.51
CA SER A 83 -15.46 17.78 -5.36
C SER A 83 -15.71 16.47 -4.57
N LYS A 84 -16.92 16.33 -4.02
CA LYS A 84 -17.33 15.12 -3.27
C LYS A 84 -17.20 13.86 -4.12
N ASN A 85 -17.60 13.92 -5.38
CA ASN A 85 -17.54 12.78 -6.30
C ASN A 85 -16.10 12.41 -6.68
N ALA A 86 -15.18 13.38 -6.81
CA ALA A 86 -13.76 13.09 -7.06
C ALA A 86 -13.10 12.37 -5.87
N ARG A 87 -13.45 12.77 -4.64
CA ARG A 87 -12.88 12.19 -3.42
C ARG A 87 -13.50 10.84 -3.04
N GLN A 88 -14.79 10.68 -3.32
CA GLN A 88 -15.53 9.45 -3.08
C GLN A 88 -16.55 9.23 -4.22
N PRO A 89 -16.15 8.53 -5.30
CA PRO A 89 -17.01 8.34 -6.46
C PRO A 89 -18.28 7.57 -6.11
N THR A 90 -19.43 8.09 -6.52
CA THR A 90 -20.76 7.51 -6.20
C THR A 90 -20.88 6.05 -6.66
N LYS A 91 -20.41 5.73 -7.87
CA LYS A 91 -20.38 4.37 -8.43
C LYS A 91 -19.58 3.41 -7.54
N THR A 92 -18.43 3.83 -7.02
CA THR A 92 -17.60 2.97 -6.16
C THR A 92 -18.27 2.67 -4.82
N VAL A 93 -18.97 3.65 -4.25
CA VAL A 93 -19.76 3.49 -3.02
C VAL A 93 -20.91 2.52 -3.23
N TRP A 94 -21.66 2.69 -4.34
CA TRP A 94 -22.74 1.80 -4.72
C TRP A 94 -22.25 0.35 -4.92
N MET A 95 -21.15 0.17 -5.68
CA MET A 95 -20.56 -1.15 -5.88
C MET A 95 -20.14 -1.81 -4.56
N LYS A 96 -19.47 -1.08 -3.66
CA LYS A 96 -19.09 -1.61 -2.33
C LYS A 96 -20.31 -2.04 -1.51
N LYS A 97 -21.37 -1.22 -1.51
CA LYS A 97 -22.62 -1.51 -0.81
C LYS A 97 -23.29 -2.79 -1.33
N ILE A 98 -23.53 -2.86 -2.64
CA ILE A 98 -24.24 -3.99 -3.28
C ILE A 98 -23.42 -5.28 -3.20
N ARG A 99 -22.09 -5.22 -3.41
CA ARG A 99 -21.23 -6.40 -3.30
C ARG A 99 -21.29 -6.99 -1.89
N ARG A 100 -21.20 -6.15 -0.86
CA ARG A 100 -21.25 -6.61 0.53
C ARG A 100 -22.60 -7.25 0.88
N GLN A 101 -23.71 -6.66 0.42
CA GLN A 101 -25.05 -7.23 0.63
C GLN A 101 -25.21 -8.58 -0.09
N ARG A 102 -24.77 -8.68 -1.35
CA ARG A 102 -24.86 -9.93 -2.13
C ARG A 102 -23.96 -11.02 -1.60
N GLU A 103 -22.73 -10.68 -1.20
CA GLU A 103 -21.80 -11.60 -0.56
C GLU A 103 -22.43 -12.21 0.70
N TYR A 104 -23.04 -11.38 1.55
CA TYR A 104 -23.74 -11.85 2.74
C TYR A 104 -24.89 -12.81 2.43
N LEU A 105 -25.73 -12.50 1.44
CA LEU A 105 -26.80 -13.40 1.00
C LEU A 105 -26.26 -14.72 0.45
N THR A 106 -25.15 -14.69 -0.30
CA THR A 106 -24.50 -15.90 -0.82
C THR A 106 -23.96 -16.77 0.32
N ILE A 107 -23.40 -16.16 1.38
CA ILE A 107 -22.96 -16.87 2.59
C ILE A 107 -24.15 -17.54 3.27
N LEU A 108 -25.24 -16.81 3.54
CA LEU A 108 -26.44 -17.38 4.17
C LEU A 108 -27.02 -18.56 3.36
N LYS A 109 -27.08 -18.42 2.03
CA LYS A 109 -27.51 -19.50 1.13
C LYS A 109 -26.58 -20.71 1.22
N LYS A 110 -25.26 -20.51 1.27
CA LYS A 110 -24.27 -21.60 1.38
C LYS A 110 -24.43 -22.38 2.69
N HIS A 111 -24.74 -21.70 3.78
CA HIS A 111 -25.02 -22.31 5.08
C HIS A 111 -26.44 -22.87 5.22
N LYS A 112 -27.26 -22.81 4.15
CA LYS A 112 -28.67 -23.20 4.16
C LYS A 112 -29.52 -22.45 5.21
N GLU A 113 -29.06 -21.29 5.70
CA GLU A 113 -29.82 -20.44 6.63
C GLU A 113 -30.94 -19.65 5.90
N LEU A 114 -30.94 -19.68 4.57
CA LEU A 114 -31.86 -18.92 3.72
C LEU A 114 -32.32 -19.77 2.55
N ASN A 115 -33.64 -19.80 2.33
CA ASN A 115 -34.25 -20.46 1.18
C ASN A 115 -33.80 -19.86 -0.15
N VAL A 116 -33.83 -20.67 -1.21
CA VAL A 116 -33.47 -20.22 -2.56
C VAL A 116 -34.46 -19.17 -3.09
N THR A 117 -35.75 -19.29 -2.76
CA THR A 117 -36.80 -18.32 -3.09
C THR A 117 -36.52 -16.97 -2.43
N ASP A 118 -36.31 -16.97 -1.13
CA ASP A 118 -36.03 -15.76 -0.34
C ASP A 118 -34.71 -15.10 -0.77
N TYR A 119 -33.67 -15.89 -1.07
CA TYR A 119 -32.43 -15.41 -1.65
C TYR A 119 -32.66 -14.62 -2.96
N ARG A 120 -33.47 -15.14 -3.88
CA ARG A 120 -33.75 -14.48 -5.17
C ARG A 120 -34.47 -13.16 -4.94
N THR A 121 -35.48 -13.15 -4.08
CA THR A 121 -36.26 -11.95 -3.72
C THR A 121 -35.37 -10.89 -3.08
N LEU A 122 -34.58 -11.26 -2.07
CA LEU A 122 -33.66 -10.35 -1.38
C LEU A 122 -32.59 -9.82 -2.32
N ARG A 123 -32.06 -10.64 -3.23
CA ARG A 123 -31.04 -10.23 -4.20
C ARG A 123 -31.59 -9.20 -5.20
N THR A 124 -32.86 -9.35 -5.62
CA THR A 124 -33.55 -8.37 -6.48
C THR A 124 -33.81 -7.07 -5.72
N LYS A 125 -34.26 -7.14 -4.46
CA LYS A 125 -34.41 -5.96 -3.58
C LYS A 125 -33.07 -5.23 -3.36
N CYS A 126 -31.97 -5.96 -3.18
CA CYS A 126 -30.63 -5.39 -3.16
C CYS A 126 -30.29 -4.68 -4.47
N LYS A 127 -30.53 -5.31 -5.63
CA LYS A 127 -30.29 -4.68 -6.96
C LYS A 127 -31.04 -3.35 -7.08
N GLY A 128 -32.27 -3.27 -6.58
CA GLY A 128 -33.10 -2.06 -6.57
C GLY A 128 -32.70 -1.00 -5.54
N GLY A 129 -31.73 -1.26 -4.66
CA GLY A 129 -31.27 -0.28 -3.68
C GLY A 129 -32.17 -0.11 -2.45
N PHE A 130 -33.10 -1.03 -2.24
CA PHE A 130 -34.02 -1.02 -1.08
C PHE A 130 -33.26 -0.95 0.26
N PHE A 131 -32.14 -1.68 0.37
CA PHE A 131 -31.36 -1.74 1.60
C PHE A 131 -30.29 -0.65 1.68
N ARG A 132 -30.41 0.22 2.69
CA ARG A 132 -29.47 1.32 2.98
C ARG A 132 -28.08 0.84 3.39
N SER A 133 -28.00 -0.24 4.16
CA SER A 133 -26.77 -0.83 4.72
C SER A 133 -26.91 -2.35 4.87
N LEU A 134 -25.84 -3.04 5.27
CA LEU A 134 -25.91 -4.46 5.61
C LEU A 134 -26.80 -4.71 6.85
N ARG A 135 -26.77 -3.79 7.83
CA ARG A 135 -27.63 -3.88 9.03
C ARG A 135 -29.11 -3.85 8.67
N HIS A 136 -29.52 -2.96 7.76
CA HIS A 136 -30.91 -2.91 7.29
C HIS A 136 -31.31 -4.23 6.62
N LEU A 137 -30.43 -4.84 5.82
CA LEU A 137 -30.70 -6.17 5.25
C LEU A 137 -30.89 -7.24 6.34
N LYS A 138 -30.06 -7.24 7.39
CA LYS A 138 -30.18 -8.19 8.50
C LYS A 138 -31.49 -8.04 9.25
N LEU A 139 -31.83 -6.80 9.64
CA LEU A 139 -33.11 -6.49 10.30
C LEU A 139 -34.30 -6.96 9.47
N PHE A 140 -34.28 -6.69 8.16
CA PHE A 140 -35.36 -7.12 7.28
C PHE A 140 -35.53 -8.64 7.24
N ILE A 141 -34.41 -9.39 7.20
CA ILE A 141 -34.43 -10.87 7.22
C ILE A 141 -34.98 -11.38 8.56
N GLU A 142 -34.61 -10.75 9.67
CA GLU A 142 -35.08 -11.08 11.02
C GLU A 142 -36.58 -10.79 11.18
N GLU A 143 -37.04 -9.60 10.80
CA GLU A 143 -38.44 -9.17 10.87
C GLU A 143 -39.38 -10.07 10.06
N HIS A 144 -38.93 -10.56 8.91
CA HIS A 144 -39.74 -11.40 8.04
C HIS A 144 -39.57 -12.91 8.31
N GLY A 145 -38.82 -13.28 9.35
CA GLY A 145 -38.61 -14.69 9.71
C GLY A 145 -37.94 -15.53 8.62
N MET A 146 -37.25 -14.91 7.66
CA MET A 146 -36.67 -15.61 6.49
C MET A 146 -35.42 -16.42 6.84
N LYS A 147 -34.92 -16.29 8.07
CA LYS A 147 -33.75 -17.01 8.56
C LYS A 147 -34.17 -18.34 9.16
N GLN A 148 -33.76 -19.43 8.54
CA GLN A 148 -33.94 -20.76 9.10
C GLN A 148 -32.95 -20.99 10.25
N LYS A 149 -33.45 -21.44 11.39
CA LYS A 149 -32.62 -21.98 12.47
C LYS A 149 -32.19 -23.40 12.08
N ASN A 150 -31.24 -23.51 11.16
CA ASN A 150 -30.50 -24.75 11.04
C ASN A 150 -29.48 -24.75 12.17
N GLY A 151 -29.94 -25.20 13.34
CA GLY A 151 -29.08 -25.60 14.44
C GLY A 151 -28.36 -26.89 14.06
N ASN A 152 -27.06 -26.94 14.37
CA ASN A 152 -26.63 -28.08 15.17
C ASN A 152 -27.08 -27.83 16.60
#